data_AF-C1E7G8-F1
#
_entry.id   AF-C1E7G8-F1
#
_cell.length_a   1.000
_cell.length_b   1.000
_cell.length_c   1.000
_cell.angle_alpha   90.00
_cell.angle_beta   90.00
_cell.angle_gamma   90.00
#
_symmetry.space_group_name_H-M   'P 1'
#
loop_
_entity.id
_entity.type
_entity.pdbx_description
1 polymer ?
#
loop_
_entity_poly.entity_id
_entity_poly.type
_entity_poly.pdbx_seq_one_letter_code
_entity_poly.pdbx_strand_id
1 'polypeptide(L)' 'AVPAEVWRLSAMRKLSLPKNQLTCVPAEIGQLTSLEGLWLHANQLTSVPAEIGQLTSLTYLHLSSNQLTSVPAAIREL' A
#
# COMPACT_ATOMS: atom_id res chain seq x y z
N ALA A 1 -8.08 1.13 12.32
CA ALA A 1 -6.67 1.38 11.99
C ALA A 1 -5.94 0.04 11.86
N VAL A 2 -4.93 -0.05 10.99
CA VAL A 2 -4.10 -1.27 10.87
C VAL A 2 -3.06 -1.25 12.00
N PRO A 3 -2.87 -2.34 12.75
CA PRO A 3 -1.84 -2.41 13.79
C PRO A 3 -0.43 -2.14 13.22
N ALA A 4 0.41 -1.44 13.96
CA ALA A 4 1.73 -1.02 13.49
C ALA A 4 2.66 -2.22 13.20
N GLU A 5 2.40 -3.34 13.85
CA GLU A 5 3.16 -4.59 13.72
C GLU A 5 3.02 -5.21 12.32
N VAL A 6 1.90 -4.95 11.63
CA VAL A 6 1.65 -5.47 10.26
C VAL A 6 2.74 -5.00 9.30
N TRP A 7 3.23 -3.77 9.47
CA TRP A 7 4.25 -3.17 8.61
C TRP A 7 5.64 -3.78 8.78
N ARG A 8 5.86 -4.56 9.84
CA ARG A 8 7.13 -5.25 10.12
C ARG A 8 7.18 -6.68 9.57
N LEU A 9 6.11 -7.17 8.96
CA LEU A 9 6.02 -8.52 8.40
C LEU A 9 6.74 -8.60 7.04
N SER A 10 8.07 -8.47 7.04
CA SER A 10 8.90 -8.39 5.82
C SER A 10 8.79 -9.59 4.87
N ALA A 11 8.36 -10.75 5.37
CA ALA A 11 8.10 -11.96 4.58
C ALA A 11 6.67 -12.04 4.00
N MET A 12 5.81 -11.05 4.27
CA MET A 12 4.43 -11.05 3.80
C MET A 12 4.38 -10.86 2.28
N ARG A 13 3.68 -11.77 1.59
CA ARG A 13 3.52 -11.72 0.12
C ARG A 13 2.23 -11.02 -0.32
N LYS A 14 1.20 -11.01 0.51
CA LYS A 14 -0.13 -10.50 0.16
C LYS A 14 -0.73 -9.72 1.33
N LEU A 15 -1.12 -8.48 1.07
CA LEU A 15 -1.82 -7.62 2.02
C LEU A 15 -3.15 -7.18 1.41
N SER A 16 -4.26 -7.66 1.98
CA SER A 16 -5.61 -7.33 1.54
C SER A 16 -6.34 -6.56 2.62
N LEU A 17 -6.62 -5.28 2.34
CA LEU A 17 -7.36 -4.36 3.21
C LEU A 17 -8.52 -3.65 2.48
N PRO A 18 -9.26 -4.28 1.56
CA PRO A 18 -10.31 -3.59 0.82
C PRO A 18 -11.54 -3.32 1.68
N LYS A 19 -12.36 -2.35 1.26
CA LYS A 19 -13.65 -2.03 1.92
C LYS A 19 -13.49 -1.66 3.40
N ASN A 20 -12.43 -0.92 3.71
CA ASN A 20 -12.21 -0.33 5.04
C ASN A 20 -12.43 1.18 5.00
N GLN A 21 -12.17 1.85 6.11
CA GLN A 21 -12.24 3.31 6.24
C GLN A 21 -10.82 3.90 6.41
N LEU A 22 -9.82 3.32 5.73
CA LEU A 22 -8.45 3.81 5.81
C LEU A 22 -8.36 5.17 5.11
N THR A 23 -7.83 6.16 5.83
CA THR A 23 -7.57 7.52 5.32
C THR A 23 -6.11 7.70 4.90
N CYS A 24 -5.21 6.87 5.41
CA CYS A 24 -3.79 6.85 5.02
C CYS A 24 -3.20 5.43 5.05
N VAL A 25 -2.05 5.29 4.40
CA VAL A 25 -1.11 4.17 4.57
C VAL A 25 0.20 4.77 5.07
N PRO A 26 0.81 4.22 6.12
CA PRO A 26 2.02 4.78 6.70
C PRO A 26 3.25 4.41 5.84
N ALA A 27 4.33 5.21 5.96
CA ALA A 27 5.55 5.05 5.16
C ALA A 27 6.22 3.67 5.37
N GLU A 28 5.98 3.05 6.51
CA GLU A 28 6.44 1.71 6.88
C GLU A 28 5.93 0.62 5.93
N ILE A 29 4.94 0.89 5.07
CA ILE A 29 4.59 -0.01 3.96
C ILE A 29 5.83 -0.40 3.15
N GLY A 30 6.79 0.50 2.96
CA GLY A 30 8.03 0.22 2.22
C GLY A 30 8.93 -0.87 2.83
N GLN A 31 8.70 -1.24 4.10
CA GLN A 31 9.40 -2.36 4.75
C GLN A 31 8.93 -3.73 4.25
N LEU A 32 7.77 -3.82 3.60
CA LEU A 32 7.19 -5.06 3.10
C LEU A 32 7.79 -5.44 1.73
N THR A 33 9.12 -5.52 1.64
CA THR A 33 9.84 -5.69 0.37
C THR A 33 9.53 -7.02 -0.35
N SER A 34 9.01 -8.03 0.36
CA SER A 34 8.55 -9.30 -0.24
C SER A 34 7.10 -9.27 -0.73
N LEU A 35 6.40 -8.13 -0.63
CA LEU A 35 4.98 -8.03 -0.97
C LEU A 35 4.79 -8.10 -2.48
N GLU A 36 3.98 -9.05 -2.93
CA GLU A 36 3.64 -9.27 -4.33
C GLU A 36 2.26 -8.67 -4.68
N GLY A 37 1.36 -8.59 -3.70
CA GLY A 37 0.02 -8.06 -3.90
C GLY A 37 -0.46 -7.17 -2.76
N LEU A 38 -0.92 -5.97 -3.13
CA LEU A 38 -1.46 -4.95 -2.24
C LEU A 38 -2.85 -4.51 -2.71
N TRP A 39 -3.88 -4.88 -1.94
CA TRP A 39 -5.27 -4.49 -2.22
C TRP A 39 -5.77 -3.48 -1.17
N LEU A 40 -5.92 -2.22 -1.60
CA LEU A 40 -6.40 -1.11 -0.78
C LEU A 40 -7.68 -0.47 -1.36
N HIS A 41 -8.32 -1.14 -2.33
CA HIS A 41 -9.49 -0.60 -3.01
C HIS A 41 -10.69 -0.42 -2.08
N ALA A 42 -11.59 0.52 -2.41
CA ALA A 42 -12.74 0.87 -1.58
C ALA A 42 -12.33 1.32 -0.16
N ASN A 43 -11.46 2.34 -0.08
CA ASN A 43 -11.07 3.02 1.15
C ASN A 43 -11.26 4.54 0.98
N GLN A 44 -10.71 5.36 1.89
CA GLN A 44 -10.80 6.81 1.88
C GLN A 44 -9.41 7.46 1.74
N LEU A 45 -8.47 6.77 1.09
CA LEU A 45 -7.10 7.25 0.93
C LEU A 45 -7.10 8.49 0.03
N THR A 46 -6.53 9.58 0.53
CA THR A 46 -6.31 10.82 -0.24
C THR A 46 -4.92 10.86 -0.87
N SER A 47 -3.97 10.09 -0.33
CA SER A 47 -2.64 9.86 -0.87
C SER A 47 -2.15 8.45 -0.54
N VAL A 48 -1.05 8.04 -1.19
CA VAL A 48 -0.22 6.90 -0.77
C VAL A 48 1.24 7.38 -0.61
N PRO A 49 2.01 6.81 0.32
CA PRO A 49 3.39 7.22 0.59
C PRO A 49 4.32 6.90 -0.59
N ALA A 50 5.38 7.69 -0.79
CA ALA A 50 6.35 7.46 -1.86
C ALA A 50 7.13 6.14 -1.65
N GLU A 51 7.22 5.70 -0.40
CA GLU A 51 7.81 4.44 0.05
C GLU A 51 7.12 3.21 -0.55
N ILE A 52 5.94 3.35 -1.17
CA ILE A 52 5.35 2.28 -1.98
C ILE A 52 6.28 1.82 -3.10
N GLY A 53 7.17 2.69 -3.61
CA GLY A 53 8.19 2.34 -4.59
C GLY A 53 9.32 1.45 -4.04
N GLN A 54 9.39 1.23 -2.72
CA GLN A 54 10.32 0.26 -2.11
C GLN A 54 9.80 -1.18 -2.21
N LEU A 55 8.54 -1.38 -2.60
CA LEU A 55 7.91 -2.68 -2.77
C LEU A 55 8.36 -3.35 -4.07
N THR A 56 9.65 -3.63 -4.20
CA THR A 56 10.28 -4.12 -5.44
C THR A 56 9.78 -5.48 -5.94
N SER A 57 9.06 -6.23 -5.10
CA SER A 57 8.41 -7.49 -5.48
C SER A 57 6.95 -7.31 -5.95
N LEU A 58 6.39 -6.09 -5.89
CA LEU A 58 4.97 -5.86 -6.06
C LEU A 58 4.55 -6.02 -7.51
N THR A 59 3.62 -6.95 -7.76
CA THR A 59 3.07 -7.21 -9.09
C THR A 59 1.62 -6.73 -9.20
N TYR A 60 0.90 -6.67 -8.07
CA TYR A 60 -0.50 -6.27 -8.05
C TYR A 60 -0.73 -5.12 -7.07
N LEU A 61 -1.16 -3.97 -7.59
CA LEU A 61 -1.52 -2.80 -6.79
C LEU A 61 -2.95 -2.34 -7.13
N HIS A 62 -3.87 -2.51 -6.18
CA HIS A 62 -5.27 -2.11 -6.35
C HIS A 62 -5.62 -0.93 -5.45
N LEU A 63 -5.68 0.27 -6.03
CA LEU A 63 -6.01 1.53 -5.35
C LEU A 63 -7.39 2.10 -5.74
N SER A 64 -8.16 1.41 -6.57
CA SER A 64 -9.45 1.90 -7.08
C SER A 64 -10.45 2.22 -5.97
N SER A 65 -11.41 3.10 -6.25
CA SER A 65 -12.44 3.50 -5.26
C SER A 65 -11.83 4.06 -3.97
N ASN A 66 -10.83 4.94 -4.12
CA ASN A 66 -10.29 5.81 -3.07
C ASN A 66 -10.54 7.28 -3.45
N GLN A 67 -10.00 8.22 -2.67
CA GLN A 67 -10.08 9.66 -2.92
C GLN A 67 -8.74 10.23 -3.41
N LEU A 68 -7.93 9.39 -4.08
CA LEU A 68 -6.61 9.77 -4.58
C LEU A 68 -6.75 10.79 -5.71
N THR A 69 -6.14 11.96 -5.54
CA THR A 69 -6.02 12.97 -6.61
C THR A 69 -4.73 12.84 -7.40
N SER A 70 -3.73 12.20 -6.81
CA SER A 70 -2.46 11.86 -7.44
C SER A 70 -1.90 10.58 -6.83
N VAL A 71 -0.90 10.02 -7.49
CA VAL A 71 -0.08 8.93 -6.96
C VAL A 71 1.40 9.31 -7.05
N PRO A 72 2.26 8.83 -6.13
CA PRO A 72 3.69 9.10 -6.17
C PRO A 72 4.31 8.63 -7.48
N ALA A 73 5.25 9.42 -8.01
CA ALA A 73 6.02 9.04 -9.19
C ALA A 73 6.79 7.73 -9.00
N ALA A 74 7.12 7.38 -7.75
CA ALA A 74 7.77 6.12 -7.39
C ALA A 74 7.00 4.85 -7.83
N ILE A 75 5.68 4.94 -8.07
CA ILE A 75 4.91 3.82 -8.64
C ILE A 75 5.35 3.48 -10.07
N ARG A 76 5.98 4.42 -10.79
CA ARG A 76 6.50 4.17 -12.15
C ARG A 76 7.71 3.24 -12.16
N GLU A 77 8.37 3.10 -11.02
CA GLU A 77 9.57 2.27 -10.84
C GLU A 77 9.25 0.88 -10.28
N LEU A 78 7.95 0.55 -10.09
CA LEU A 78 7.46 -0.75 -9.64
C LEU A 78 7.31 -1.76 -10.78
#